data_AF-A0A3D6APP3-F1
#
_entry.id   AF-A0A3D6APP3-F1
#
_cell.length_a   1.000
_cell.length_b   1.000
_cell.length_c   1.000
_cell.angle_alpha   90.00
_cell.angle_beta   90.00
_cell.angle_gamma   90.00
#
_symmetry.space_group_name_H-M   'P 1'
#
loop_
_entity.id
_entity.type
_entity.pdbx_description
1 polymer ?
#
loop_
_entity_poly.entity_id
_entity_poly.type
_entity_poly.pdbx_seq_one_letter_code
_entity_poly.pdbx_strand_id
1 'polypeptide(L)'
;MKKEIDAWVWNPADALFKQKKSEKAIGHIIYCECPEKCELYAKDNCVAFDNYCPHGSRGRVIGYSRMASKFHSWINEFKEKHKDVYKSKLTQPKKLEYFMDLVYIPISYLGLNENIEFVSGGGYFAKGRPIIKREHFNAEFISKKIINFTPYALLGGRIKDYQDKEVPKFLLWLKQLDNALYEEVKEMNPTHSGFVAMTNVGRKAILQTLNPNIGTFKDIHGGIWVWDGEYLHSNNTHASFTLIETREIQECRLKPNGNVAVKVCDDAQVNDNTEFID
;
A
#
# COMPACT_ATOMS: atom_id res chain seq x y z
N MET A 1 14.71 -1.70 26.07
CA MET A 1 14.19 -0.31 26.05
C MET A 1 13.73 -0.03 24.63
N LYS A 2 12.53 0.54 24.43
CA LYS A 2 12.02 0.83 23.08
C LYS A 2 12.70 2.08 22.52
N LYS A 3 13.19 2.01 21.28
CA LYS A 3 13.73 3.15 20.53
C LYS A 3 12.61 3.88 19.80
N GLU A 4 12.67 5.19 19.71
CA GLU A 4 11.83 5.96 18.78
C GLU A 4 12.34 5.74 17.35
N ILE A 5 11.43 5.49 16.41
CA ILE A 5 11.79 5.25 15.01
C ILE A 5 11.08 6.17 14.03
N ASP A 6 9.96 6.77 14.43
CA ASP A 6 9.27 7.81 13.68
C ASP A 6 8.47 8.70 14.63
N ALA A 7 8.32 9.97 14.28
CA ALA A 7 7.43 10.88 14.98
C ALA A 7 6.85 11.94 14.03
N TRP A 8 5.58 12.28 14.19
CA TRP A 8 4.98 13.39 13.43
C TRP A 8 3.92 14.11 14.22
N VAL A 9 3.55 15.31 13.76
CA VAL A 9 2.46 16.08 14.34
C VAL A 9 1.33 16.15 13.33
N TRP A 10 0.13 15.76 13.77
CA TRP A 10 -1.09 16.22 13.13
C TRP A 10 -1.39 17.63 13.61
N ASN A 11 -1.33 18.59 12.68
CA ASN A 11 -1.62 19.99 12.94
C ASN A 11 -3.00 20.36 12.36
N PRO A 12 -4.02 20.63 13.19
CA PRO A 12 -5.35 21.00 12.71
C PRO A 12 -5.39 22.37 11.99
N ALA A 13 -4.32 23.17 12.06
CA ALA A 13 -4.20 24.39 11.27
C ALA A 13 -3.83 24.13 9.80
N ASP A 14 -3.18 22.99 9.51
CA ASP A 14 -2.67 22.64 8.17
C ASP A 14 -3.60 21.65 7.43
N ALA A 15 -4.76 21.33 8.01
CA ALA A 15 -5.69 20.38 7.44
C ALA A 15 -6.37 20.94 6.17
N LEU A 16 -6.50 20.09 5.14
CA LEU A 16 -7.15 20.42 3.86
C LEU A 16 -8.59 20.92 4.05
N PHE A 17 -9.32 20.29 4.98
CA PHE A 17 -10.66 20.71 5.37
C PHE A 17 -10.62 21.51 6.67
N LYS A 18 -11.45 22.55 6.75
CA LYS A 18 -11.56 23.42 7.92
C LYS A 18 -11.91 22.61 9.18
N GLN A 19 -10.96 22.54 10.11
CA GLN A 19 -11.17 21.90 11.41
C GLN A 19 -11.83 22.86 12.41
N LYS A 20 -12.45 22.28 13.46
CA LYS A 20 -12.96 23.06 14.59
C LYS A 20 -11.82 23.80 15.28
N LYS A 21 -12.06 25.02 15.78
CA LYS A 21 -11.04 25.79 16.51
C LYS A 21 -10.60 25.10 17.82
N SER A 22 -11.47 24.27 18.40
CA SER A 22 -11.20 23.46 19.59
C SER A 22 -10.37 22.21 19.32
N GLU A 23 -10.14 21.89 18.04
CA GLU A 23 -9.37 20.72 17.65
C GLU A 23 -7.91 20.87 18.08
N LYS A 24 -7.34 19.80 18.63
CA LYS A 24 -6.03 19.82 19.27
C LYS A 24 -4.95 19.26 18.35
N ALA A 25 -3.76 19.84 18.36
CA ALA A 25 -2.61 19.19 17.74
C ALA A 25 -2.32 17.85 18.43
N ILE A 26 -1.87 16.86 17.66
CA ILE A 26 -1.55 15.53 18.17
C ILE A 26 -0.15 15.15 17.71
N GLY A 27 0.70 14.79 18.67
CA GLY A 27 2.01 14.22 18.42
C GLY A 27 1.88 12.71 18.39
N HIS A 28 2.30 12.10 17.30
CA HIS A 28 2.35 10.67 17.10
C HIS A 28 3.81 10.21 17.14
N ILE A 29 4.07 9.08 17.80
CA ILE A 29 5.41 8.51 17.93
C ILE A 29 5.30 7.01 17.70
N ILE A 30 6.19 6.44 16.91
CA ILE A 30 6.35 5.00 16.76
C ILE A 30 7.61 4.57 17.48
N TYR A 31 7.47 3.54 18.30
CA TYR A 31 8.54 2.93 19.04
C TYR A 31 8.76 1.48 18.58
N CYS A 32 10.01 1.02 18.59
CA CYS A 32 10.39 -0.36 18.27
C CYS A 32 11.47 -0.87 19.24
N GLU A 33 11.37 -2.14 19.62
CA GLU A 33 12.33 -2.79 20.52
C GLU A 33 13.63 -3.18 19.82
N CYS A 34 13.55 -3.60 18.56
CA CYS A 34 14.68 -4.14 17.82
C CYS A 34 14.68 -3.71 16.33
N PRO A 35 14.70 -2.40 16.03
CA PRO A 35 14.60 -1.91 14.64
C PRO A 35 15.71 -2.47 13.73
N GLU A 36 16.94 -2.59 14.23
CA GLU A 36 18.09 -3.10 13.48
C GLU A 36 17.93 -4.55 12.98
N LYS A 37 17.01 -5.32 13.59
CA LYS A 37 16.74 -6.72 13.22
C LYS A 37 15.54 -6.87 12.28
N CYS A 38 14.78 -5.80 12.06
CA CYS A 38 13.53 -5.84 11.33
C CYS A 38 13.76 -5.58 9.84
N GLU A 39 13.47 -6.57 9.00
CA GLU A 39 13.62 -6.51 7.55
C GLU A 39 12.79 -5.39 6.92
N LEU A 40 11.62 -5.07 7.49
CA LEU A 40 10.81 -3.94 7.04
C LEU A 40 11.47 -2.60 7.35
N TYR A 41 12.05 -2.45 8.54
CA TYR A 41 12.69 -1.19 8.94
C TYR A 41 13.89 -0.89 8.04
N ALA A 42 14.67 -1.91 7.67
CA ALA A 42 15.76 -1.78 6.69
C ALA A 42 15.30 -1.32 5.28
N LYS A 43 14.01 -1.50 4.97
CA LYS A 43 13.36 -1.08 3.71
C LYS A 43 12.54 0.20 3.87
N ASP A 44 12.81 1.02 4.88
CA ASP A 44 12.02 2.21 5.23
C ASP A 44 10.51 1.93 5.40
N ASN A 45 10.17 0.76 5.96
CA ASN A 45 8.80 0.32 6.18
C ASN A 45 8.51 -0.03 7.64
N CYS A 46 7.26 0.15 8.07
CA CYS A 46 6.79 -0.26 9.38
C CYS A 46 5.31 -0.64 9.36
N VAL A 47 4.96 -1.79 9.95
CA VAL A 47 3.54 -2.18 10.10
C VAL A 47 2.84 -1.39 11.22
N ALA A 48 3.57 -0.87 12.20
CA ALA A 48 3.00 -0.28 13.41
C ALA A 48 2.18 1.00 13.18
N PHE A 49 2.21 1.59 11.97
CA PHE A 49 1.36 2.72 11.60
C PHE A 49 -0.12 2.36 11.75
N ASP A 50 -0.57 1.28 11.12
CA ASP A 50 -1.98 0.85 11.09
C ASP A 50 -2.22 -0.51 11.75
N ASN A 51 -1.18 -1.32 11.93
CA ASN A 51 -1.28 -2.63 12.54
C ASN A 51 -0.81 -2.66 14.00
N TYR A 52 -1.24 -3.71 14.70
CA TYR A 52 -0.55 -4.14 15.90
C TYR A 52 0.75 -4.86 15.52
N CYS A 53 1.85 -4.46 16.14
CA CYS A 53 3.16 -5.09 15.98
C CYS A 53 3.63 -5.56 17.37
N PRO A 54 3.94 -6.84 17.59
CA PRO A 54 4.42 -7.32 18.89
C PRO A 54 5.71 -6.63 19.36
N HIS A 55 6.58 -6.26 18.42
CA HIS A 55 7.89 -5.62 18.68
C HIS A 55 7.83 -4.08 18.70
N GLY A 56 6.66 -3.51 18.41
CA GLY A 56 6.48 -2.07 18.23
C GLY A 56 5.30 -1.53 19.02
N SER A 57 5.22 -0.21 19.15
CA SER A 57 4.07 0.45 19.78
C SER A 57 3.90 1.88 19.31
N ARG A 58 2.65 2.36 19.36
CA ARG A 58 2.30 3.75 19.06
C ARG A 58 2.14 4.55 20.35
N GLY A 59 2.79 5.70 20.42
CA GLY A 59 2.54 6.73 21.41
C GLY A 59 1.72 7.87 20.82
N ARG A 60 0.90 8.49 21.67
CA ARG A 60 0.13 9.69 21.31
C ARG A 60 0.25 10.71 22.44
N VAL A 61 0.67 11.92 22.08
CA VAL A 61 0.72 13.07 22.99
C VAL A 61 -0.28 14.09 22.51
N ILE A 62 -1.27 14.42 23.36
CA ILE A 62 -2.29 15.42 23.03
C ILE A 62 -1.73 16.80 23.37
N GLY A 63 -1.62 17.64 22.35
CA GLY A 63 -1.19 19.03 22.49
C GLY A 63 -2.35 19.98 22.77
N TYR A 64 -2.15 21.24 22.39
CA TYR A 64 -3.15 22.28 22.57
C TYR A 64 -4.04 22.48 21.34
N SER A 65 -5.17 23.17 21.53
CA SER A 65 -5.99 23.65 20.43
C SER A 65 -5.43 24.96 19.85
N ARG A 66 -5.86 25.31 18.65
CA ARG A 66 -5.44 26.54 17.94
C ARG A 66 -5.74 27.83 18.70
N MET A 67 -6.65 27.78 19.66
CA MET A 67 -7.01 28.93 20.50
C MET A 67 -6.05 29.17 21.67
N ALA A 68 -5.25 28.16 22.04
CA ALA A 68 -4.33 28.29 23.14
C ALA A 68 -3.07 29.04 22.71
N SER A 69 -2.57 29.94 23.56
CA SER A 69 -1.32 30.67 23.31
C SER A 69 -0.10 29.74 23.16
N LYS A 70 -0.13 28.57 23.80
CA LYS A 70 0.93 27.55 23.74
C LYS A 70 0.85 26.62 22.52
N PHE A 71 -0.06 26.85 21.58
CA PHE A 71 -0.27 25.96 20.44
C PHE A 71 1.00 25.79 19.59
N HIS A 72 1.57 26.89 19.11
CA HIS A 72 2.75 26.84 18.26
C HIS A 72 4.01 26.44 19.02
N SER A 73 4.16 26.86 20.28
CA SER A 73 5.32 26.50 21.11
C SER A 73 5.37 24.99 21.34
N TRP A 74 4.23 24.37 21.69
CA TRP A 74 4.15 22.93 21.89
C TRP A 74 4.51 22.13 20.62
N ILE A 75 4.07 22.57 19.44
CA ILE A 75 4.42 21.92 18.17
C ILE A 75 5.94 21.98 17.93
N ASN A 76 6.56 23.12 18.19
CA ASN A 76 8.00 23.29 18.00
C ASN A 76 8.80 22.50 19.04
N GLU A 77 8.38 22.49 20.30
CA GLU A 77 8.97 21.66 21.36
C GLU A 77 8.90 20.17 21.03
N PHE A 78 7.76 19.70 20.50
CA PHE A 78 7.63 18.31 20.06
C PHE A 78 8.60 17.98 18.91
N LYS A 79 8.69 18.86 17.90
CA LYS A 79 9.63 18.68 16.78
C LYS A 79 11.07 18.60 17.25
N GLU A 80 11.49 19.50 18.13
CA GLU A 80 12.87 19.53 18.63
C GLU A 80 13.18 18.29 19.49
N LYS A 81 12.24 17.87 20.34
CA LYS A 81 12.40 16.68 21.19
C LYS A 81 12.59 15.40 20.36
N HIS A 82 11.94 15.30 19.20
CA HIS A 82 11.93 14.11 18.36
C HIS A 82 12.71 14.30 17.05
N LYS A 83 13.63 15.28 16.99
CA LYS A 83 14.24 15.76 15.73
C LYS A 83 14.92 14.68 14.89
N ASP A 84 15.52 13.68 15.52
CA ASP A 84 16.27 12.64 14.82
C ASP A 84 15.36 11.68 14.02
N VAL A 85 14.07 11.62 14.39
CA VAL A 85 13.07 10.74 13.78
C VAL A 85 11.82 11.51 13.30
N TYR A 86 11.83 12.84 13.37
CA TYR A 86 10.67 13.66 13.04
C TYR A 86 10.41 13.62 11.53
N LYS A 87 9.24 13.13 11.13
CA LYS A 87 8.85 12.87 9.73
C LYS A 87 9.93 12.05 9.03
N SER A 88 10.25 10.89 9.60
CA SER A 88 11.14 9.93 8.95
C SER A 88 10.59 9.52 7.58
N LYS A 89 11.41 8.86 6.76
CA LYS A 89 10.97 8.30 5.47
C LYS A 89 10.15 7.02 5.62
N LEU A 90 9.86 6.58 6.84
CA LEU A 90 9.13 5.35 7.08
C LEU A 90 7.72 5.40 6.49
N THR A 91 7.38 4.35 5.76
CA THR A 91 6.04 4.15 5.19
C THR A 91 5.46 2.81 5.62
N GLN A 92 4.25 2.49 5.16
CA GLN A 92 3.68 1.16 5.37
C GLN A 92 4.10 0.22 4.25
N PRO A 93 4.39 -1.06 4.58
CA PRO A 93 4.61 -2.08 3.57
C PRO A 93 3.37 -2.24 2.70
N LYS A 94 3.57 -2.30 1.38
CA LYS A 94 2.49 -2.38 0.39
C LYS A 94 2.25 -3.79 -0.16
N LYS A 95 3.17 -4.72 0.09
CA LYS A 95 3.16 -6.09 -0.47
C LYS A 95 3.45 -7.14 0.60
N LEU A 96 3.30 -8.42 0.22
CA LEU A 96 3.68 -9.55 1.04
C LEU A 96 5.16 -9.41 1.45
N GLU A 97 5.44 -9.44 2.74
CA GLU A 97 6.79 -9.28 3.26
C GLU A 97 6.99 -10.15 4.50
N TYR A 98 8.20 -10.68 4.61
CA TYR A 98 8.68 -11.26 5.85
C TYR A 98 9.27 -10.19 6.77
N PHE A 99 9.07 -10.35 8.06
CA PHE A 99 9.77 -9.53 9.05
C PHE A 99 9.84 -10.25 10.39
N MET A 100 11.01 -10.31 10.98
CA MET A 100 11.26 -11.02 12.23
C MET A 100 10.71 -12.47 12.13
N ASP A 101 9.93 -12.86 13.12
CA ASP A 101 9.19 -14.10 13.23
C ASP A 101 7.78 -14.05 12.60
N LEU A 102 7.48 -13.04 11.77
CA LEU A 102 6.16 -12.72 11.27
C LEU A 102 6.10 -12.61 9.74
N VAL A 103 4.88 -12.68 9.20
CA VAL A 103 4.56 -12.45 7.79
C VAL A 103 3.45 -11.42 7.69
N TYR A 104 3.67 -10.37 6.91
CA TYR A 104 2.68 -9.35 6.59
C TYR A 104 2.00 -9.69 5.26
N ILE A 105 0.68 -9.90 5.27
CA ILE A 105 -0.08 -10.39 4.10
C ILE A 105 -1.18 -9.37 3.76
N PRO A 106 -0.88 -8.28 3.03
CA PRO A 106 -1.80 -7.16 2.84
C PRO A 106 -2.86 -7.38 1.76
N ILE A 107 -3.45 -8.58 1.69
CA ILE A 107 -4.61 -8.82 0.83
C ILE A 107 -5.92 -8.57 1.56
N SER A 108 -6.90 -8.04 0.83
CA SER A 108 -8.23 -7.74 1.35
C SER A 108 -8.99 -9.03 1.68
N TYR A 109 -9.92 -8.95 2.64
CA TYR A 109 -10.82 -10.04 3.06
C TYR A 109 -10.19 -11.29 3.69
N LEU A 110 -8.88 -11.50 3.60
CA LEU A 110 -8.21 -12.64 4.27
C LEU A 110 -8.44 -12.63 5.79
N GLY A 111 -8.49 -11.45 6.41
CA GLY A 111 -8.80 -11.29 7.84
C GLY A 111 -10.16 -11.88 8.26
N LEU A 112 -11.06 -12.18 7.31
CA LEU A 112 -12.34 -12.83 7.58
C LEU A 112 -12.20 -14.36 7.75
N ASN A 113 -11.03 -14.95 7.50
CA ASN A 113 -10.81 -16.38 7.71
C ASN A 113 -10.59 -16.67 9.20
N GLU A 114 -11.67 -17.04 9.89
CA GLU A 114 -11.66 -17.36 11.33
C GLU A 114 -10.78 -18.57 11.69
N ASN A 115 -10.36 -19.37 10.70
CA ASN A 115 -9.50 -20.53 10.91
C ASN A 115 -8.00 -20.18 10.85
N ILE A 116 -7.64 -18.90 10.89
CA ILE A 116 -6.27 -18.41 10.94
C ILE A 116 -6.06 -17.69 12.27
N GLU A 117 -5.03 -18.09 12.99
CA GLU A 117 -4.58 -17.37 14.18
C GLU A 117 -3.77 -16.14 13.75
N PHE A 118 -4.45 -15.00 13.63
CA PHE A 118 -3.81 -13.74 13.29
C PHE A 118 -3.15 -13.09 14.50
N VAL A 119 -1.91 -12.63 14.32
CA VAL A 119 -1.24 -11.70 15.25
C VAL A 119 -1.86 -10.30 15.14
N SER A 120 -2.29 -9.90 13.93
CA SER A 120 -3.00 -8.65 13.68
C SER A 120 -3.88 -8.76 12.43
N GLY A 121 -4.90 -7.89 12.32
CA GLY A 121 -5.72 -7.78 11.11
C GLY A 121 -6.76 -8.89 10.90
N GLY A 122 -7.05 -9.70 11.93
CA GLY A 122 -8.09 -10.73 11.90
C GLY A 122 -9.44 -10.24 12.45
N GLY A 123 -10.53 -10.66 11.81
CA GLY A 123 -11.92 -10.37 12.17
C GLY A 123 -12.59 -9.29 11.32
N TYR A 124 -13.93 -9.30 11.30
CA TYR A 124 -14.77 -8.40 10.49
C TYR A 124 -14.54 -6.90 10.75
N PHE A 125 -14.15 -6.53 11.96
CA PHE A 125 -13.96 -5.13 12.38
C PHE A 125 -12.50 -4.76 12.63
N ALA A 126 -11.56 -5.60 12.18
CA ALA A 126 -10.15 -5.32 12.31
C ALA A 126 -9.75 -4.09 11.50
N LYS A 127 -9.00 -3.18 12.11
CA LYS A 127 -8.54 -1.92 11.48
C LYS A 127 -7.11 -1.99 10.91
N GLY A 128 -6.63 -3.19 10.58
CA GLY A 128 -5.28 -3.41 10.06
C GLY A 128 -5.22 -4.57 9.06
N ARG A 129 -4.06 -4.76 8.43
CA ARG A 129 -3.85 -5.84 7.45
C ARG A 129 -3.44 -7.16 8.14
N PRO A 130 -3.73 -8.32 7.55
CA PRO A 130 -3.37 -9.61 8.12
C PRO A 130 -1.87 -9.75 8.44
N ILE A 131 -1.56 -10.17 9.66
CA ILE A 131 -0.22 -10.58 10.12
C ILE A 131 -0.34 -11.92 10.81
N ILE A 132 0.54 -12.85 10.45
CA ILE A 132 0.63 -14.17 11.09
C ILE A 132 2.06 -14.46 11.52
N LYS A 133 2.26 -15.51 12.31
CA LYS A 133 3.59 -16.04 12.60
C LYS A 133 4.17 -16.75 11.37
N ARG A 134 5.47 -16.56 11.15
CA ARG A 134 6.22 -17.14 10.03
C ARG A 134 6.31 -18.66 10.11
N GLU A 135 6.34 -19.23 11.30
CA GLU A 135 6.31 -20.69 11.53
C GLU A 135 5.05 -21.36 10.95
N HIS A 136 3.94 -20.63 10.81
CA HIS A 136 2.70 -21.14 10.22
C HIS A 136 2.64 -20.95 8.69
N PHE A 137 3.52 -20.13 8.11
CA PHE A 137 3.45 -19.75 6.70
C PHE A 137 4.18 -20.76 5.81
N ASN A 138 3.48 -21.84 5.46
CA ASN A 138 3.98 -22.92 4.61
C ASN A 138 2.98 -23.25 3.48
N ALA A 139 3.34 -24.18 2.58
CA ALA A 139 2.57 -24.47 1.38
C ALA A 139 1.15 -24.97 1.70
N GLU A 140 1.00 -25.82 2.73
CA GLU A 140 -0.28 -26.33 3.17
C GLU A 140 -1.18 -25.21 3.72
N PHE A 141 -0.63 -24.34 4.57
CA PHE A 141 -1.34 -23.19 5.10
C PHE A 141 -1.81 -22.26 3.98
N ILE A 142 -0.93 -21.90 3.05
CA ILE A 142 -1.26 -21.04 1.92
C ILE A 142 -2.38 -21.68 1.08
N SER A 143 -2.22 -22.97 0.76
CA SER A 143 -3.19 -23.74 -0.02
C SER A 143 -4.58 -23.71 0.63
N LYS A 144 -4.67 -24.07 1.90
CA LYS A 144 -5.96 -24.27 2.59
C LYS A 144 -6.58 -22.96 3.08
N LYS A 145 -5.76 -22.02 3.55
CA LYS A 145 -6.22 -20.85 4.31
C LYS A 145 -6.20 -19.56 3.51
N ILE A 146 -5.44 -19.49 2.42
CA ILE A 146 -5.35 -18.29 1.58
C ILE A 146 -6.02 -18.53 0.24
N ILE A 147 -5.46 -19.40 -0.61
CA ILE A 147 -5.90 -19.47 -2.01
C ILE A 147 -7.24 -20.18 -2.17
N ASN A 148 -7.54 -21.23 -1.40
CA ASN A 148 -8.83 -21.92 -1.44
C ASN A 148 -9.89 -21.30 -0.50
N PHE A 149 -9.55 -20.21 0.21
CA PHE A 149 -10.48 -19.54 1.10
C PHE A 149 -11.54 -18.77 0.30
N THR A 150 -12.80 -18.91 0.69
CA THR A 150 -13.92 -18.19 0.07
C THR A 150 -14.58 -17.27 1.10
N PRO A 151 -14.26 -15.97 1.11
CA PRO A 151 -14.88 -15.03 2.04
C PRO A 151 -16.31 -14.69 1.64
N TYR A 152 -17.13 -14.42 2.66
CA TYR A 152 -18.51 -13.97 2.54
C TYR A 152 -18.67 -12.60 3.21
N ALA A 153 -19.57 -11.78 2.68
CA ALA A 153 -19.93 -10.51 3.32
C ALA A 153 -20.82 -10.74 4.55
N LEU A 154 -20.89 -9.75 5.45
CA LEU A 154 -21.64 -9.83 6.71
C LEU A 154 -23.14 -10.14 6.49
N LEU A 155 -23.74 -9.62 5.43
CA LEU A 155 -25.15 -9.86 5.07
C LEU A 155 -25.32 -11.04 4.10
N GLY A 156 -24.30 -11.89 3.97
CA GLY A 156 -24.25 -12.96 2.98
C GLY A 156 -23.78 -12.48 1.60
N GLY A 157 -23.54 -13.46 0.72
CA GLY A 157 -22.97 -13.23 -0.61
C GLY A 157 -21.46 -13.43 -0.64
N ARG A 158 -21.00 -14.21 -1.62
CA ARG A 158 -19.58 -14.51 -1.83
C ARG A 158 -18.85 -13.27 -2.35
N ILE A 159 -17.72 -12.95 -1.75
CA ILE A 159 -16.84 -11.86 -2.19
C ILE A 159 -15.95 -12.40 -3.33
N LYS A 160 -16.46 -12.31 -4.57
CA LYS A 160 -15.78 -12.83 -5.76
C LYS A 160 -14.40 -12.19 -5.99
N ASP A 161 -14.29 -10.90 -5.72
CA ASP A 161 -13.05 -10.12 -5.84
C ASP A 161 -11.85 -10.73 -5.10
N TYR A 162 -12.09 -11.49 -4.02
CA TYR A 162 -11.00 -12.18 -3.33
C TYR A 162 -10.30 -13.20 -4.25
N GLN A 163 -11.09 -14.04 -4.92
CA GLN A 163 -10.55 -15.07 -5.82
C GLN A 163 -10.07 -14.47 -7.14
N ASP A 164 -10.79 -13.48 -7.66
CA ASP A 164 -10.53 -12.94 -8.99
C ASP A 164 -9.38 -11.91 -9.01
N LYS A 165 -9.09 -11.25 -7.87
CA LYS A 165 -8.10 -10.16 -7.79
C LYS A 165 -7.07 -10.36 -6.68
N GLU A 166 -7.51 -10.67 -5.46
CA GLU A 166 -6.60 -10.72 -4.31
C GLU A 166 -5.70 -11.96 -4.32
N VAL A 167 -6.22 -13.14 -4.67
CA VAL A 167 -5.44 -14.38 -4.76
C VAL A 167 -4.36 -14.31 -5.85
N PRO A 168 -4.65 -13.91 -7.11
CA PRO A 168 -3.60 -13.76 -8.13
C PRO A 168 -2.52 -12.75 -7.73
N LYS A 169 -2.90 -11.62 -7.13
CA LYS A 169 -1.97 -10.62 -6.60
C LYS A 169 -1.08 -11.19 -5.50
N PHE A 170 -1.65 -11.94 -4.55
CA PHE A 170 -0.90 -12.64 -3.51
C PHE A 170 0.09 -13.64 -4.11
N LEU A 171 -0.32 -14.45 -5.08
CA LEU A 171 0.54 -15.45 -5.73
C LEU A 171 1.72 -14.79 -6.46
N LEU A 172 1.48 -13.65 -7.11
CA LEU A 172 2.56 -12.86 -7.73
C LEU A 172 3.56 -12.38 -6.66
N TRP A 173 3.09 -11.85 -5.53
CA TRP A 173 3.98 -11.43 -4.45
C TRP A 173 4.70 -12.60 -3.79
N LEU A 174 4.04 -13.75 -3.63
CA LEU A 174 4.66 -14.96 -3.11
C LEU A 174 5.80 -15.41 -4.01
N LYS A 175 5.57 -15.44 -5.33
CA LYS A 175 6.61 -15.77 -6.31
C LYS A 175 7.84 -14.85 -6.22
N GLN A 176 7.60 -13.56 -6.01
CA GLN A 176 8.67 -12.56 -5.85
C GLN A 176 9.41 -12.67 -4.51
N LEU A 177 8.72 -13.05 -3.44
CA LEU A 177 9.27 -13.12 -2.09
C LEU A 177 9.99 -14.44 -1.83
N ASP A 178 9.36 -15.56 -2.22
CA ASP A 178 9.83 -16.93 -1.99
C ASP A 178 9.34 -17.83 -3.13
N ASN A 179 10.13 -17.90 -4.20
CA ASN A 179 9.79 -18.69 -5.38
C ASN A 179 9.72 -20.19 -5.09
N ALA A 180 10.50 -20.70 -4.13
CA ALA A 180 10.47 -22.13 -3.77
C ALA A 180 9.11 -22.49 -3.15
N LEU A 181 8.67 -21.71 -2.16
CA LEU A 181 7.36 -21.87 -1.54
C LEU A 181 6.21 -21.67 -2.54
N TYR A 182 6.36 -20.73 -3.47
CA TYR A 182 5.40 -20.54 -4.57
C TYR A 182 5.24 -21.80 -5.44
N GLU A 183 6.35 -22.41 -5.87
CA GLU A 183 6.29 -23.62 -6.72
C GLU A 183 5.70 -24.81 -5.94
N GLU A 184 6.00 -24.97 -4.65
CA GLU A 184 5.36 -25.98 -3.80
C GLU A 184 3.83 -25.80 -3.72
N VAL A 185 3.36 -24.57 -3.50
CA VAL A 185 1.91 -24.26 -3.47
C VAL A 185 1.27 -24.54 -4.83
N LYS A 186 1.97 -24.26 -5.93
CA LYS A 186 1.49 -24.54 -7.29
C LYS A 186 1.40 -26.02 -7.58
N GLU A 187 2.38 -26.81 -7.16
CA GLU A 187 2.37 -28.27 -7.29
C GLU A 187 1.21 -28.89 -6.50
N MET A 188 0.92 -28.37 -5.30
CA MET A 188 -0.23 -28.80 -4.49
C MET A 188 -1.59 -28.42 -5.09
N ASN A 189 -1.65 -27.40 -5.95
CA ASN A 189 -2.91 -26.84 -6.48
C ASN A 189 -2.81 -26.58 -8.00
N PRO A 190 -2.49 -27.59 -8.83
CA PRO A 190 -2.07 -27.39 -10.22
C PRO A 190 -3.18 -26.81 -11.12
N THR A 191 -4.44 -26.95 -10.71
CA THR A 191 -5.63 -26.48 -11.45
C THR A 191 -6.21 -25.18 -10.94
N HIS A 192 -5.61 -24.56 -9.91
CA HIS A 192 -6.15 -23.33 -9.32
C HIS A 192 -6.00 -22.16 -10.31
N SER A 193 -7.11 -21.53 -10.67
CA SER A 193 -7.15 -20.46 -11.70
C SER A 193 -6.26 -19.26 -11.35
N GLY A 194 -6.04 -19.00 -10.06
CA GLY A 194 -5.21 -17.91 -9.57
C GLY A 194 -3.78 -17.89 -10.14
N PHE A 195 -3.18 -19.04 -10.49
CA PHE A 195 -1.83 -19.09 -11.07
C PHE A 195 -1.78 -18.57 -12.51
N VAL A 196 -2.86 -18.75 -13.27
CA VAL A 196 -2.95 -18.26 -14.66
C VAL A 196 -3.40 -16.80 -14.69
N ALA A 197 -4.19 -16.39 -13.69
CA ALA A 197 -4.73 -15.04 -13.57
C ALA A 197 -3.75 -14.02 -12.97
N MET A 198 -2.49 -14.40 -12.70
CA MET A 198 -1.49 -13.46 -12.16
C MET A 198 -1.18 -12.38 -13.20
N THR A 199 -1.64 -11.17 -12.94
CA THR A 199 -1.39 -10.00 -13.80
C THR A 199 -1.35 -8.72 -12.95
N ASN A 200 -0.54 -7.75 -13.39
CA ASN A 200 -0.54 -6.39 -12.87
C ASN A 200 -1.49 -5.47 -13.65
N VAL A 201 -2.10 -5.95 -14.74
CA VAL A 201 -3.06 -5.18 -15.52
C VAL A 201 -4.20 -4.73 -14.61
N GLY A 202 -4.44 -3.42 -14.66
CA GLY A 202 -5.46 -2.74 -13.89
C GLY A 202 -5.01 -2.18 -12.55
N ARG A 203 -3.81 -2.53 -12.07
CA ARG A 203 -3.21 -1.91 -10.88
C ARG A 203 -2.73 -0.50 -11.17
N LYS A 204 -2.64 0.35 -10.13
CA LYS A 204 -2.12 1.71 -10.25
C LYS A 204 -0.64 1.72 -9.90
N ALA A 205 0.18 2.33 -10.76
CA ALA A 205 1.62 2.47 -10.56
C ALA A 205 2.08 3.91 -10.85
N ILE A 206 3.25 4.26 -10.33
CA ILE A 206 3.93 5.51 -10.68
C ILE A 206 4.48 5.38 -12.10
N LEU A 207 3.99 6.22 -13.01
CA LEU A 207 4.32 6.20 -14.45
C LEU A 207 5.83 6.15 -14.69
N GLN A 208 6.59 6.99 -13.98
CA GLN A 208 8.03 7.10 -14.14
C GLN A 208 8.83 5.85 -13.74
N THR A 209 8.18 4.89 -13.09
CA THR A 209 8.79 3.60 -12.69
C THR A 209 8.47 2.45 -13.65
N LEU A 210 7.60 2.69 -14.64
CA LEU A 210 7.23 1.74 -15.68
C LEU A 210 8.25 1.73 -16.84
N ASN A 211 8.30 0.63 -17.57
CA ASN A 211 9.08 0.52 -18.79
C ASN A 211 8.59 1.53 -19.83
N PRO A 212 9.48 2.35 -20.41
CA PRO A 212 9.13 3.24 -21.51
C PRO A 212 8.94 2.44 -22.82
N ASN A 213 8.14 2.99 -23.72
CA ASN A 213 7.84 2.48 -25.06
C ASN A 213 7.20 1.09 -25.09
N ILE A 214 6.49 0.70 -24.02
CA ILE A 214 5.77 -0.57 -23.93
C ILE A 214 4.26 -0.34 -23.81
N GLY A 215 3.51 -0.99 -24.71
CA GLY A 215 2.06 -0.95 -24.73
C GLY A 215 1.50 0.46 -24.87
N THR A 216 0.25 0.64 -24.44
CA THR A 216 -0.43 1.94 -24.43
C THR A 216 -1.23 2.11 -23.15
N PHE A 217 -1.44 3.36 -22.71
CA PHE A 217 -2.37 3.72 -21.66
C PHE A 217 -3.67 4.24 -22.27
N LYS A 218 -4.77 4.13 -21.52
CA LYS A 218 -6.08 4.65 -21.93
C LYS A 218 -6.58 5.66 -20.92
N ASP A 219 -6.97 6.83 -21.39
CA ASP A 219 -7.68 7.81 -20.56
C ASP A 219 -9.19 7.48 -20.45
N ILE A 220 -9.90 8.23 -19.62
CA ILE A 220 -11.34 8.03 -19.37
C ILE A 220 -12.22 8.42 -20.57
N HIS A 221 -11.65 9.09 -21.57
CA HIS A 221 -12.33 9.53 -22.78
C HIS A 221 -11.96 8.69 -24.00
N GLY A 222 -11.14 7.64 -23.83
CA GLY A 222 -10.74 6.72 -24.90
C GLY A 222 -9.45 7.11 -25.63
N GLY A 223 -8.80 8.21 -25.24
CA GLY A 223 -7.50 8.60 -25.79
C GLY A 223 -6.43 7.58 -25.45
N ILE A 224 -5.57 7.31 -26.43
CA ILE A 224 -4.47 6.34 -26.35
C ILE A 224 -3.19 7.12 -26.11
N TRP A 225 -2.43 6.68 -25.10
CA TRP A 225 -1.21 7.35 -24.69
C TRP A 225 0.00 6.41 -24.70
N VAL A 226 1.15 6.91 -25.11
CA VAL A 226 2.44 6.20 -25.11
C VAL A 226 3.40 6.93 -24.19
N TRP A 227 4.03 6.20 -23.27
CA TRP A 227 5.09 6.72 -22.41
C TRP A 227 6.44 6.46 -23.06
N ASP A 228 7.24 7.49 -23.34
CA ASP A 228 8.56 7.32 -23.97
C ASP A 228 9.74 7.31 -22.97
N GLY A 229 9.47 7.56 -21.69
CA GLY A 229 10.47 7.69 -20.62
C GLY A 229 10.63 9.13 -20.11
N GLU A 230 10.12 10.12 -20.84
CA GLU A 230 10.14 11.54 -20.45
C GLU A 230 8.76 12.21 -20.61
N TYR A 231 8.01 11.85 -21.64
CA TYR A 231 6.71 12.40 -22.00
C TYR A 231 5.66 11.30 -22.23
N LEU A 232 4.41 11.62 -21.88
CA LEU A 232 3.23 10.91 -22.37
C LEU A 232 2.76 11.58 -23.65
N HIS A 233 2.66 10.81 -24.74
CA HIS A 233 2.21 11.26 -26.05
C HIS A 233 0.84 10.70 -26.37
N SER A 234 -0.01 11.52 -26.96
CA SER A 234 -1.26 11.07 -27.58
C SER A 234 -1.52 11.83 -28.86
N ASN A 235 -2.11 11.14 -29.83
CA ASN A 235 -2.55 11.69 -31.10
C ASN A 235 -4.07 11.68 -31.28
N ASN A 236 -4.81 11.27 -30.25
CA ASN A 236 -6.27 11.13 -30.30
C ASN A 236 -6.93 11.40 -28.94
N THR A 237 -6.33 12.25 -28.12
CA THR A 237 -6.89 12.55 -26.79
C THR A 237 -8.02 13.57 -26.88
N HIS A 238 -8.97 13.43 -25.96
CA HIS A 238 -10.05 14.38 -25.75
C HIS A 238 -9.79 15.12 -24.44
N ALA A 239 -9.59 16.44 -24.52
CA ALA A 239 -9.44 17.29 -23.34
C ALA A 239 -10.62 18.26 -23.24
N SER A 240 -11.13 18.44 -22.02
CA SER A 240 -12.10 19.49 -21.71
C SER A 240 -11.37 20.81 -21.42
N PHE A 241 -12.08 21.94 -21.59
CA PHE A 241 -11.58 23.29 -21.24
C PHE A 241 -10.38 23.78 -22.06
N THR A 242 -10.30 23.38 -23.33
CA THR A 242 -9.30 23.93 -24.27
C THR A 242 -9.64 25.37 -24.68
N LEU A 243 -8.62 26.18 -24.97
CA LEU A 243 -8.76 27.58 -25.43
C LEU A 243 -9.52 27.71 -26.76
N ILE A 244 -9.47 26.68 -27.60
CA ILE A 244 -10.16 26.59 -28.88
C ILE A 244 -11.10 25.38 -28.87
N GLU A 245 -12.20 25.45 -29.63
CA GLU A 245 -13.06 24.29 -29.85
C GLU A 245 -12.28 23.25 -30.66
N THR A 246 -11.83 22.20 -29.98
CA THR A 246 -11.25 21.03 -30.62
C THR A 246 -11.94 19.79 -30.08
N ARG A 247 -12.52 19.00 -30.98
CA ARG A 247 -13.21 17.76 -30.61
C ARG A 247 -12.23 16.62 -30.36
N GLU A 248 -11.04 16.66 -30.97
CA GLU A 248 -9.97 15.67 -30.82
C GLU A 248 -8.61 16.35 -31.01
N ILE A 249 -7.67 16.11 -30.08
CA ILE A 249 -6.32 16.68 -30.14
C ILE A 249 -5.40 15.71 -30.88
N GLN A 250 -4.95 16.14 -32.06
CA GLN A 250 -4.07 15.34 -32.95
C GLN A 250 -2.64 15.19 -32.44
N GLU A 251 -2.20 16.08 -31.55
CA GLU A 251 -0.88 15.99 -30.92
C GLU A 251 -0.94 16.61 -29.52
N CYS A 252 -0.70 15.78 -28.51
CA CYS A 252 -0.57 16.20 -27.13
C CYS A 252 0.64 15.51 -26.51
N ARG A 253 1.47 16.30 -25.83
CA ARG A 253 2.58 15.78 -25.00
C ARG A 253 2.47 16.32 -23.60
N LEU A 254 2.57 15.43 -22.62
CA LEU A 254 2.52 15.77 -21.20
C LEU A 254 3.83 15.35 -20.54
N LYS A 255 4.54 16.32 -19.97
CA LYS A 255 5.68 16.03 -19.09
C LYS A 255 5.15 15.84 -17.67
N PRO A 256 5.24 14.62 -17.09
CA PRO A 256 4.75 14.41 -15.74
C PRO A 256 5.61 15.20 -14.74
N ASN A 257 4.95 15.85 -13.78
CA ASN A 257 5.61 16.54 -12.68
C ASN A 257 5.25 15.82 -11.37
N GLY A 258 6.27 15.35 -10.64
CA GLY A 258 6.09 14.51 -9.45
C GLY A 258 5.59 13.10 -9.78
N ASN A 259 5.15 12.36 -8.75
CA ASN A 259 4.76 10.95 -8.89
C ASN A 259 3.36 10.82 -9.52
N VAL A 260 3.29 10.64 -10.84
CA VAL A 260 2.02 10.55 -11.59
C VAL A 260 1.53 9.12 -11.58
N ALA A 261 0.28 8.93 -11.14
CA ALA A 261 -0.38 7.64 -11.09
C ALA A 261 -1.02 7.27 -12.43
N VAL A 262 -0.73 6.08 -12.96
CA VAL A 262 -1.40 5.51 -14.13
C VAL A 262 -1.89 4.09 -13.85
N LYS A 263 -2.90 3.65 -14.60
CA LYS A 263 -3.38 2.27 -14.56
C LYS A 263 -2.59 1.42 -15.55
N VAL A 264 -1.95 0.37 -15.08
CA VAL A 264 -1.23 -0.60 -15.93
C VAL A 264 -2.23 -1.24 -16.90
N CYS A 265 -1.88 -1.28 -18.18
CA CYS A 265 -2.72 -1.82 -19.25
C CYS A 265 -2.09 -3.07 -19.90
N ASP A 266 -0.80 -3.31 -19.68
CA ASP A 266 -0.05 -4.48 -20.15
C ASP A 266 1.01 -4.84 -19.09
N ASP A 267 1.18 -6.13 -18.78
CA ASP A 267 2.18 -6.60 -17.82
C ASP A 267 3.61 -6.25 -18.23
N ALA A 268 3.91 -6.16 -19.53
CA ALA A 268 5.23 -5.79 -20.02
C ALA A 268 5.60 -4.33 -19.67
N GLN A 269 4.63 -3.50 -19.26
CA GLN A 269 4.90 -2.15 -18.74
C GLN A 269 5.60 -2.19 -17.38
N VAL A 270 5.49 -3.29 -16.64
CA VAL A 270 6.00 -3.43 -15.27
C VAL A 270 7.42 -4.02 -15.29
N ASN A 271 8.26 -3.53 -14.38
CA ASN A 271 9.59 -4.04 -14.10
C ASN A 271 9.80 -4.16 -12.58
N ASP A 272 10.98 -4.64 -12.17
CA ASP A 272 11.32 -4.86 -10.75
C ASP A 272 11.33 -3.58 -9.91
N ASN A 273 11.52 -2.42 -10.54
CA ASN A 273 11.52 -1.11 -9.88
C ASN A 273 10.15 -0.43 -9.90
N THR A 274 9.11 -1.07 -10.46
CA THR A 274 7.78 -0.47 -10.55
C THR A 274 7.17 -0.26 -9.18
N GLU A 275 6.82 1.00 -8.89
CA GLU A 275 6.18 1.39 -7.65
C GLU A 275 4.66 1.40 -7.81
N PHE A 276 4.00 0.43 -7.19
CA PHE A 276 2.54 0.41 -7.10
C PHE A 276 2.02 1.31 -5.97
N ILE A 277 0.83 1.86 -6.16
CA ILE A 277 0.17 2.78 -5.21
C ILE A 277 -1.23 2.32 -4.78
N ASP A 278 -1.58 1.07 -5.10
CA ASP A 278 -2.84 0.44 -4.73
C ASP A 278 -2.88 -0.06 -3.28
#